data_AF-A0A0L7KRJ8-F1
#
_entry.id   AF-A0A0L7KRJ8-F1
#
_cell.length_a   1.000
_cell.length_b   1.000
_cell.length_c   1.000
_cell.angle_alpha   90.00
_cell.angle_beta   90.00
_cell.angle_gamma   90.00
#
_symmetry.space_group_name_H-M   'P 1'
#
loop_
_entity.id
_entity.type
_entity.pdbx_description
1 polymer ?
#
loop_
_entity_poly.entity_id
_entity_poly.type
_entity_poly.pdbx_seq_one_letter_code
_entity_poly.pdbx_strand_id
1 'polypeptide(L)'
;MIAGPSRTPYEGGLFVFDVQLGGEYPRAPPLCHYHSYCTDRLNPNLYEDGKVCVSLLGTWSGRGVEVWRKDSSLLQVIVSLQGLILNDEPYFNEAGYEKQK
;
A
#
# COMPACT_ATOMS: atom_id res chain seq x y z
N MET A 1 -6.60 6.65 -8.43
CA MET A 1 -5.40 6.59 -9.29
C MET A 1 -4.26 7.33 -8.60
N ILE A 2 -3.07 6.75 -8.59
CA ILE A 2 -1.85 7.31 -8.01
C ILE A 2 -0.76 7.27 -9.09
N ALA A 3 -0.08 8.39 -9.33
CA ALA A 3 1.08 8.41 -10.21
C ALA A 3 2.32 7.91 -9.45
N GLY A 4 3.14 7.10 -10.10
CA GLY A 4 4.39 6.60 -9.54
C GLY A 4 5.33 7.75 -9.18
N PRO A 5 5.88 7.78 -7.95
CA PRO A 5 6.75 8.88 -7.52
C PRO A 5 8.04 8.97 -8.35
N SER A 6 8.55 10.20 -8.52
CA SER A 6 9.84 10.42 -9.16
C SER A 6 10.99 9.78 -8.38
N ARG A 7 12.05 9.38 -9.09
CA ARG A 7 13.24 8.69 -8.56
C ARG A 7 12.92 7.32 -7.94
N THR A 8 11.88 6.67 -8.44
CA THR A 8 11.54 5.29 -8.09
C THR A 8 11.40 4.46 -9.36
N PRO A 9 11.49 3.11 -9.29
CA PRO A 9 11.19 2.25 -10.43
C PRO A 9 9.77 2.43 -11.00
N TYR A 10 8.90 3.11 -10.26
CA TYR A 10 7.50 3.37 -10.61
C TYR A 10 7.29 4.66 -11.39
N GLU A 11 8.32 5.51 -11.53
CA GLU A 11 8.22 6.83 -12.14
C GLU A 11 7.54 6.78 -13.53
N GLY A 12 6.54 7.65 -13.74
CA GLY A 12 5.76 7.72 -14.98
C GLY A 12 4.64 6.68 -15.08
N GLY A 13 4.60 5.69 -14.19
CA GLY A 13 3.51 4.70 -14.12
C GLY A 13 2.23 5.25 -13.49
N LEU A 14 1.08 4.67 -13.87
CA LEU A 14 -0.22 4.97 -13.28
C LEU A 14 -0.78 3.73 -12.57
N PHE A 15 -1.10 3.89 -11.29
CA PHE A 15 -1.57 2.82 -10.42
C PHE A 15 -3.03 3.06 -10.04
N VAL A 16 -3.91 2.12 -10.35
CA VAL A 16 -5.35 2.23 -10.07
C VAL A 16 -5.70 1.35 -8.88
N PHE A 17 -6.45 1.95 -7.96
CA PHE A 17 -6.92 1.31 -6.74
C PHE A 17 -8.39 1.61 -6.57
N ASP A 18 -9.17 0.58 -6.24
CA ASP A 18 -10.51 0.75 -5.71
C ASP A 18 -10.45 0.86 -4.20
N VAL A 19 -11.20 1.82 -3.65
CA VAL A 19 -11.30 2.03 -2.20
C VAL A 19 -12.77 1.96 -1.82
N GLN A 20 -13.10 1.00 -0.96
CA GLN A 20 -14.46 0.82 -0.47
C GLN A 20 -14.53 1.14 1.03
N LEU A 21 -15.42 2.05 1.38
CA LEU A 21 -15.76 2.35 2.77
C LEU A 21 -16.83 1.35 3.23
N GLY A 22 -16.41 0.33 3.99
CA GLY A 22 -17.33 -0.69 4.52
C GLY A 22 -18.29 -0.14 5.57
N GLY A 23 -19.30 -0.94 5.95
CA GLY A 23 -20.32 -0.53 6.94
C GLY A 23 -19.76 -0.20 8.33
N GLU A 24 -18.58 -0.71 8.67
CA GLU A 24 -17.89 -0.41 9.93
C GLU A 24 -16.96 0.81 9.85
N TYR A 25 -16.85 1.48 8.70
CA TYR A 25 -16.05 2.70 8.60
C TYR A 25 -16.66 3.83 9.45
N PRO A 26 -15.87 4.59 10.24
CA PRO A 26 -14.40 4.57 10.36
C PRO A 26 -13.85 3.70 11.50
N ARG A 27 -14.67 2.89 12.18
CA ARG A 27 -14.18 1.96 13.23
C ARG A 27 -13.23 0.89 12.68
N ALA A 28 -13.46 0.45 11.44
CA ALA A 28 -12.60 -0.44 10.67
C ALA A 28 -11.97 0.28 9.48
N PRO A 29 -10.80 -0.19 8.96
CA PRO A 29 -10.17 0.40 7.79
C PRO A 29 -11.03 0.25 6.53
N PRO A 30 -10.80 1.10 5.51
CA PRO A 30 -11.36 0.86 4.19
C PRO A 30 -10.80 -0.43 3.59
N LEU A 31 -11.53 -1.04 2.66
CA LEU A 31 -10.97 -2.06 1.78
C LEU A 31 -10.26 -1.36 0.62
N CYS A 32 -9.09 -1.88 0.22
CA CYS A 32 -8.32 -1.37 -0.91
C CYS A 32 -7.97 -2.52 -1.83
N HIS A 33 -8.21 -2.35 -3.12
CA HIS A 33 -7.89 -3.33 -4.15
C HIS A 33 -7.04 -2.68 -5.24
N TYR A 34 -5.87 -3.24 -5.51
CA TYR A 34 -4.98 -2.81 -6.59
C TYR A 34 -5.35 -3.52 -7.89
N HIS A 35 -5.47 -2.77 -8.97
CA HIS A 35 -5.64 -3.35 -10.30
C HIS A 35 -4.27 -3.70 -10.89
N SER A 36 -3.89 -4.97 -10.84
CA SER A 36 -2.63 -5.44 -11.43
C SER A 36 -2.70 -5.40 -12.96
N TYR A 37 -1.67 -4.82 -13.59
CA TYR A 37 -1.49 -4.78 -15.03
C TYR A 37 -0.46 -5.79 -15.55
N CYS A 38 0.12 -6.60 -14.66
CA CYS A 38 1.17 -7.56 -14.96
C CYS A 38 0.85 -8.93 -14.37
N THR A 39 1.39 -9.97 -15.02
CA THR A 39 1.25 -11.37 -14.60
C THR A 39 2.15 -11.76 -13.43
N ASP A 40 3.12 -10.91 -13.08
CA ASP A 40 4.03 -11.11 -11.96
C ASP A 40 3.86 -9.98 -10.92
N ARG A 41 4.31 -10.23 -9.69
CA ARG A 41 4.25 -9.28 -8.59
C ARG A 41 5.18 -8.07 -8.79
N LEU A 42 4.58 -6.90 -9.02
CA LEU A 42 5.30 -5.63 -9.22
C LEU A 42 5.99 -5.09 -7.95
N ASN A 43 5.42 -5.36 -6.78
CA ASN A 43 5.96 -4.94 -5.48
C ASN A 43 5.62 -6.00 -4.43
N PRO A 44 6.49 -6.29 -3.45
CA PRO A 44 6.19 -7.23 -2.38
C PRO A 44 4.85 -7.03 -1.67
N ASN A 45 4.35 -5.79 -1.65
CA ASN A 45 3.09 -5.41 -1.03
C ASN A 45 1.93 -5.18 -2.01
N LEU A 46 2.12 -5.37 -3.32
CA LEU A 46 1.06 -5.30 -4.34
C LEU A 46 0.95 -6.65 -5.06
N TYR A 47 -0.06 -7.42 -4.67
CA TYR A 47 -0.26 -8.77 -5.18
C TYR A 47 -1.05 -8.75 -6.50
N GLU A 48 -0.86 -9.77 -7.32
CA GLU A 48 -1.54 -9.94 -8.61
C GLU A 48 -3.06 -10.09 -8.47
N ASP A 49 -3.52 -10.66 -7.35
CA ASP A 49 -4.94 -10.77 -6.98
C ASP A 49 -5.53 -9.44 -6.46
N GLY A 50 -4.73 -8.38 -6.49
CA GLY A 50 -5.07 -7.02 -6.07
C GLY A 50 -5.01 -6.78 -4.57
N LYS A 51 -4.53 -7.74 -3.78
CA LYS A 51 -4.27 -7.51 -2.35
C LYS A 51 -3.17 -6.46 -2.16
N VAL A 52 -3.46 -5.48 -1.30
CA VAL A 52 -2.52 -4.43 -0.88
C VAL A 52 -2.10 -4.66 0.56
N CYS A 53 -0.81 -4.84 0.81
CA CYS A 53 -0.25 -5.06 2.14
C CYS A 53 0.24 -3.75 2.77
N VAL A 54 -0.52 -3.17 3.69
CA VAL A 54 -0.09 -2.03 4.50
C VAL A 54 -0.78 -2.10 5.87
N SER A 55 -0.08 -1.70 6.92
CA SER A 55 -0.57 -1.80 8.31
C SER A 55 -1.84 -0.99 8.55
N LEU A 56 -1.98 0.17 7.90
CA LEU A 56 -3.19 1.00 7.94
C LEU A 56 -4.43 0.32 7.34
N LEU A 57 -4.27 -0.72 6.52
CA LEU A 57 -5.38 -1.51 5.99
C LEU A 57 -5.61 -2.81 6.77
N GLY A 58 -4.82 -3.05 7.83
CA GLY A 58 -4.88 -4.29 8.61
C GLY A 58 -4.32 -5.52 7.86
N THR A 59 -3.63 -5.32 6.74
CA THR A 59 -3.08 -6.39 5.89
C THR A 59 -1.58 -6.61 6.07
N TRP A 60 -0.95 -5.83 6.95
CA TRP A 60 0.45 -5.97 7.35
C TRP A 60 0.63 -5.69 8.85
N SER A 61 1.73 -6.15 9.42
CA SER A 61 2.07 -5.86 10.80
C SER A 61 2.43 -4.38 10.97
N GLY A 62 2.00 -3.79 12.08
CA GLY A 62 2.30 -2.40 12.43
C GLY A 62 2.10 -2.17 13.92
N ARG A 63 2.58 -1.03 14.41
CA ARG A 63 2.49 -0.66 15.82
C ARG A 63 1.95 0.76 15.99
N GLY A 64 1.18 0.95 17.06
CA GLY A 64 0.74 2.28 17.46
C GLY A 64 -0.07 2.98 16.37
N VAL A 65 0.49 4.05 15.81
CA VAL A 65 -0.14 4.92 14.80
C VAL A 65 -0.08 4.36 13.38
N GLU A 66 0.67 3.28 13.17
CA GLU A 66 0.75 2.57 11.89
C GLU A 66 -0.50 1.72 11.61
N VAL A 67 -1.25 1.36 12.65
CA VAL A 67 -2.48 0.56 12.54
C VAL A 67 -3.68 1.50 12.46
N TRP A 68 -4.70 1.12 11.67
CA TRP A 68 -5.93 1.90 11.54
C TRP A 68 -6.57 2.24 12.88
N ARG A 69 -6.99 3.49 13.02
CA ARG A 69 -7.75 4.01 14.16
C ARG A 69 -8.91 4.84 13.64
N LYS A 70 -9.88 5.12 14.52
CA LYS A 70 -11.05 5.95 14.17
C LYS A 70 -10.70 7.38 13.72
N ASP A 71 -9.52 7.87 14.11
CA ASP A 71 -8.95 9.17 13.74
C ASP A 71 -7.99 9.07 12.54
N SER A 72 -7.82 7.87 11.96
CA SER A 72 -7.10 7.70 10.71
C SER A 72 -7.88 8.28 9.53
N SER A 73 -7.17 8.58 8.45
CA SER A 73 -7.75 9.18 7.24
C SER A 73 -7.38 8.42 5.97
N LEU A 74 -8.19 8.58 4.93
CA LEU A 74 -7.85 8.09 3.59
C LEU A 74 -6.56 8.73 3.05
N LEU A 75 -6.27 9.99 3.43
CA LEU A 75 -5.02 10.64 3.07
C LEU A 75 -3.80 9.88 3.59
N GLN A 76 -3.85 9.40 4.84
CA GLN A 76 -2.76 8.57 5.38
C GLN A 76 -2.57 7.29 4.56
N VAL A 77 -3.66 6.62 4.16
CA VAL A 77 -3.59 5.45 3.27
C VAL A 77 -2.88 5.81 1.96
N ILE A 78 -3.32 6.89 1.28
CA ILE A 78 -2.74 7.31 -0.01
C ILE A 78 -1.25 7.65 0.13
N VAL A 79 -0.88 8.41 1.16
CA VAL A 79 0.52 8.77 1.43
C VAL A 79 1.36 7.53 1.75
N SER A 80 0.81 6.58 2.51
CA SER A 80 1.48 5.30 2.77
C SER A 80 1.70 4.47 1.51
N LEU A 81 0.75 4.45 0.56
CA LEU A 81 0.96 3.78 -0.73
C LEU A 81 2.13 4.42 -1.50
N GLN A 82 2.19 5.76 -1.54
CA GLN A 82 3.27 6.47 -2.24
C GLN A 82 4.63 6.30 -1.56
N GLY A 83 4.69 6.40 -0.23
CA GLY A 83 5.95 6.45 0.51
C GLY A 83 6.49 5.08 0.95
N LEU A 84 5.61 4.12 1.25
CA LEU A 84 6.02 2.81 1.76
C LEU A 84 6.05 1.74 0.67
N ILE A 85 5.09 1.79 -0.28
CA ILE A 85 4.99 0.78 -1.33
C ILE A 85 5.75 1.23 -2.57
N LEU A 86 5.38 2.38 -3.14
CA LEU A 86 5.95 2.89 -4.39
C LEU A 86 7.27 3.66 -4.17
N ASN A 87 8.18 3.10 -3.38
CA ASN A 87 9.47 3.71 -3.01
C ASN A 87 10.61 3.38 -4.01
N ASP A 88 11.79 3.93 -3.77
CA ASP A 88 12.98 3.83 -4.62
C ASP A 88 13.70 2.47 -4.54
N GLU A 89 13.53 1.73 -3.44
CA GLU A 89 14.16 0.43 -3.20
C GLU A 89 13.13 -0.66 -2.82
N PRO A 90 12.16 -0.96 -3.70
CA PRO A 90 11.01 -1.81 -3.35
C PRO A 90 11.37 -3.27 -3.06
N TYR A 91 12.59 -3.70 -3.40
CA TYR A 91 13.13 -5.01 -3.02
C TYR A 91 13.12 -5.21 -1.49
N PHE A 92 13.42 -4.17 -0.72
CA PHE A 92 13.47 -4.25 0.74
C PHE A 92 12.10 -4.17 1.41
N ASN A 93 11.01 -4.06 0.64
CA ASN A 93 9.65 -4.21 1.16
C ASN A 93 9.29 -5.68 1.46
N GLU A 94 10.09 -6.64 0.98
CA GLU A 94 9.90 -8.05 1.27
C GLU A 94 10.28 -8.35 2.73
N ALA A 95 9.43 -9.15 3.40
CA ALA A 95 9.63 -9.46 4.80
C ALA A 95 10.97 -10.18 5.01
N GLY A 96 11.80 -9.65 5.91
CA GLY A 96 13.09 -10.20 6.27
C GLY A 96 14.25 -9.68 5.41
N TYR A 97 13.99 -8.88 4.37
CA TYR A 97 15.03 -8.32 3.52
C TYR A 97 15.53 -6.96 4.05
N GLU A 98 14.82 -6.35 5.00
CA GLU A 98 15.14 -5.04 5.58
C GLU A 98 16.54 -5.00 6.22
N LYS A 99 17.06 -6.15 6.67
CA LYS A 99 18.39 -6.28 7.29
C LYS A 99 19.54 -6.31 6.30
N GLN A 100 19.25 -6.43 5.00
CA GLN A 100 20.25 -6.52 3.93
C GLN A 100 20.61 -5.13 3.35
N LYS A 101 19.92 -4.09 3.80
CA LYS A 101 20.13 -2.71 3.40
C LYS A 101 21.40 -2.11 4.04
#